data_AF-A0A935APR7-F1
#
_entry.id   AF-A0A935APR7-F1
#
_cell.length_a   1.000
_cell.length_b   1.000
_cell.length_c   1.000
_cell.angle_alpha   90.00
_cell.angle_beta   90.00
_cell.angle_gamma   90.00
#
_symmetry.space_group_name_H-M   'P 1'
#
loop_
_entity.id
_entity.type
_entity.pdbx_description
1 polymer ?
#
loop_
_entity_poly.entity_id
_entity_poly.type
_entity_poly.pdbx_seq_one_letter_code
_entity_poly.pdbx_strand_id
1 'polypeptide(L)'
;MKILIFTCFIGFALSCKMTPIPKVVLRSVDCENICIILDSVYEQDQKIRKEETDFYEFVKKDHENLERVVSIIENCKFPSLNEVSQNQMDAIWLSLHHAPDKQYVKKYFPLLENAKNNGDISGDAFATIQDRILMDDGEPPQIEDGKLYDLYEPEFVNQRRKTLGMEPIEEYLKFYNIEFSIPQKTK
;
A
#
# COMPACT_ATOMS: atom_id res chain seq x y z
N MET A 1 -39.47 52.40 8.98
CA MET A 1 -38.68 52.35 7.72
C MET A 1 -37.30 52.94 7.99
N LYS A 2 -36.23 52.35 7.43
CA LYS A 2 -34.76 52.45 7.72
C LYS A 2 -34.27 51.31 8.64
N ILE A 3 -34.06 50.10 8.10
CA ILE A 3 -32.88 49.55 7.39
C ILE A 3 -31.72 49.24 8.36
N LEU A 4 -31.64 47.97 8.77
CA LEU A 4 -30.43 47.32 9.27
C LEU A 4 -29.44 47.15 8.11
N ILE A 5 -28.18 47.51 8.32
CA ILE A 5 -27.06 47.04 7.50
C ILE A 5 -26.24 46.10 8.39
N PHE A 6 -26.46 44.80 8.24
CA PHE A 6 -25.50 43.78 8.66
C PHE A 6 -24.72 43.40 7.40
N THR A 7 -23.52 43.95 7.26
CA THR A 7 -22.56 43.48 6.24
C THR A 7 -22.12 42.07 6.61
N CYS A 8 -22.61 41.10 5.84
CA CYS A 8 -22.19 39.71 5.90
C CYS A 8 -20.76 39.61 5.33
N PHE A 9 -19.79 39.29 6.19
CA PHE A 9 -18.48 38.81 5.75
C PHE A 9 -18.68 37.42 5.13
N ILE A 10 -18.77 37.35 3.81
CA ILE A 10 -18.70 36.08 3.08
C ILE A 10 -17.22 35.67 3.12
N GLY A 11 -16.89 34.78 4.05
CA GLY A 11 -15.62 34.07 4.05
C GLY A 11 -15.49 33.28 2.75
N PHE A 12 -14.49 33.61 1.94
CA PHE A 12 -14.04 32.77 0.85
C PHE A 12 -13.46 31.49 1.46
N ALA A 13 -14.26 30.42 1.52
CA ALA A 13 -13.74 29.08 1.68
C ALA A 13 -12.97 28.75 0.40
N LEU A 14 -11.65 28.91 0.43
CA LEU A 14 -10.76 28.42 -0.61
C LEU A 14 -10.79 26.88 -0.54
N SER A 15 -11.76 26.27 -1.20
CA SER A 15 -11.76 24.83 -1.46
C SER A 15 -10.49 24.52 -2.24
N CYS A 16 -9.51 23.91 -1.57
CA CYS A 16 -8.39 23.28 -2.23
C CYS A 16 -8.97 22.17 -3.11
N LYS A 17 -9.17 22.45 -4.40
CA LYS A 17 -9.57 21.43 -5.36
C LYS A 17 -8.37 20.50 -5.52
N MET A 18 -8.36 19.40 -4.78
CA MET A 18 -7.44 18.30 -5.05
C MET A 18 -7.64 17.90 -6.51
N THR A 19 -6.59 18.05 -7.32
CA THR A 19 -6.59 17.57 -8.69
C THR A 19 -6.77 16.05 -8.66
N PRO A 20 -7.65 15.48 -9.49
CA PRO A 20 -7.83 14.03 -9.54
C PRO A 20 -6.52 13.35 -9.93
N ILE A 21 -6.19 12.28 -9.21
CA ILE A 21 -5.03 11.44 -9.49
C ILE A 21 -5.14 10.95 -10.95
N PRO A 22 -4.11 11.11 -11.79
CA PRO A 22 -4.15 10.61 -13.15
C PRO A 22 -4.31 9.08 -13.16
N LYS A 23 -5.09 8.57 -14.12
CA LYS A 23 -5.21 7.12 -14.32
C LYS A 23 -3.93 6.58 -14.95
N VAL A 24 -3.60 5.33 -14.63
CA VAL A 24 -2.47 4.62 -15.23
C VAL A 24 -2.66 4.51 -16.74
N VAL A 25 -1.62 4.90 -17.48
CA VAL A 25 -1.53 4.70 -18.93
C VAL A 25 -0.66 3.48 -19.21
N LEU A 26 -1.24 2.45 -19.84
CA LEU A 26 -0.50 1.27 -20.28
C LEU A 26 0.46 1.63 -21.41
N ARG A 27 1.69 1.13 -21.31
CA ARG A 27 2.73 1.30 -22.33
C ARG A 27 3.19 -0.05 -22.84
N SER A 28 3.78 -0.07 -24.04
CA SER A 28 4.45 -1.28 -24.55
C SER A 28 5.64 -1.63 -23.67
N VAL A 29 5.80 -2.92 -23.36
CA VAL A 29 6.88 -3.44 -22.52
C VAL A 29 7.64 -4.52 -23.29
N ASP A 30 8.96 -4.47 -23.21
CA ASP A 30 9.82 -5.58 -23.64
C ASP A 30 9.86 -6.64 -22.54
N CYS A 31 9.06 -7.70 -22.73
CA CYS A 31 8.91 -8.76 -21.74
C CYS A 31 10.18 -9.60 -21.53
N GLU A 32 11.16 -9.54 -22.44
CA GLU A 32 12.44 -10.24 -22.29
C GLU A 32 13.38 -9.48 -21.35
N ASN A 33 13.12 -8.19 -21.10
CA ASN A 33 14.01 -7.28 -20.37
C ASN A 33 13.31 -6.58 -19.18
N ILE A 34 12.30 -7.22 -18.57
CA ILE A 34 11.56 -6.64 -17.44
C ILE A 34 12.46 -6.33 -16.24
N CYS A 35 13.56 -7.06 -16.03
CA CYS A 35 14.49 -6.87 -14.93
C CYS A 35 15.09 -5.45 -14.93
N ILE A 36 15.45 -4.94 -16.12
CA ILE A 36 16.00 -3.58 -16.29
C ILE A 36 14.97 -2.53 -15.87
N ILE A 37 13.70 -2.75 -16.23
CA ILE A 37 12.61 -1.83 -15.87
C ILE A 37 12.39 -1.86 -14.35
N LEU A 38 12.36 -3.05 -13.76
CA LEU A 38 12.13 -3.22 -12.32
C LEU A 38 13.28 -2.69 -11.47
N ASP A 39 14.54 -2.84 -11.90
CA ASP A 39 15.70 -2.22 -11.25
C ASP A 39 15.55 -0.70 -11.25
N SER A 40 15.20 -0.10 -12.40
CA SER A 40 14.99 1.34 -12.50
C SER A 40 13.83 1.83 -11.62
N VAL A 41 12.73 1.06 -11.54
CA VAL A 41 11.59 1.37 -10.65
C VAL A 41 12.03 1.32 -9.19
N TYR A 42 12.75 0.27 -8.79
CA TYR A 42 13.27 0.13 -7.43
C TYR A 42 14.19 1.28 -7.06
N GLU A 43 15.20 1.58 -7.88
CA GLU A 43 16.13 2.68 -7.63
C GLU A 43 15.42 4.03 -7.51
N GLN A 44 14.46 4.29 -8.41
CA GLN A 44 13.66 5.53 -8.38
C GLN A 44 12.85 5.64 -7.09
N ASP A 45 12.17 4.56 -6.69
CA ASP A 45 11.41 4.48 -5.43
C ASP A 45 12.32 4.73 -4.21
N GLN A 46 13.46 4.06 -4.15
CA GLN A 46 14.41 4.21 -3.04
C GLN A 46 15.03 5.62 -3.00
N LYS A 47 15.23 6.25 -4.16
CA LYS A 47 15.79 7.59 -4.27
C LYS A 47 14.84 8.65 -3.72
N ILE A 48 13.58 8.68 -4.16
CA ILE A 48 12.62 9.72 -3.76
C ILE A 48 12.28 9.68 -2.27
N ARG A 49 12.53 8.55 -1.59
CA ARG A 49 12.33 8.37 -0.14
C ARG A 49 13.52 8.83 0.70
N LYS A 50 14.72 8.85 0.12
CA LYS A 50 15.97 9.23 0.81
C LYS A 50 16.31 10.70 0.59
N GLU A 51 15.95 11.24 -0.56
CA GLU A 51 16.24 12.62 -0.94
C GLU A 51 15.06 13.54 -0.62
N GLU A 52 15.37 14.80 -0.30
CA GLU A 52 14.35 15.84 -0.19
C GLU A 52 13.74 16.08 -1.57
N THR A 53 12.56 15.52 -1.80
CA THR A 53 11.82 15.59 -3.06
C THR A 53 10.57 16.44 -2.84
N ASP A 54 10.30 17.37 -3.74
CA ASP A 54 9.04 18.12 -3.72
C ASP A 54 7.84 17.16 -3.77
N PHE A 55 6.79 17.45 -3.01
CA PHE A 55 5.62 16.57 -2.89
C PHE A 55 4.97 16.24 -4.23
N TYR A 56 4.90 17.20 -5.16
CA TYR A 56 4.32 16.95 -6.49
C TYR A 56 5.20 15.97 -7.29
N GLU A 57 6.52 16.16 -7.26
CA GLU A 57 7.44 15.23 -7.91
C GLU A 57 7.41 13.85 -7.23
N PHE A 58 7.29 13.77 -5.90
CA PHE A 58 7.15 12.51 -5.18
C PHE A 58 5.94 11.70 -5.68
N VAL A 59 4.75 12.30 -5.67
CA VAL A 59 3.51 11.65 -6.11
C VAL A 59 3.57 11.27 -7.60
N LYS A 60 4.17 12.13 -8.42
CA LYS A 60 4.37 11.87 -9.84
C LYS A 60 5.31 10.68 -10.07
N LYS A 61 6.38 10.55 -9.28
CA LYS A 61 7.33 9.44 -9.38
C LYS A 61 6.72 8.11 -8.92
N ASP A 62 5.91 8.12 -7.87
CA ASP A 62 5.11 6.95 -7.47
C ASP A 62 4.13 6.54 -8.59
N HIS A 63 3.47 7.52 -9.22
CA HIS A 63 2.57 7.26 -10.34
C HIS A 63 3.31 6.67 -11.56
N GLU A 64 4.47 7.24 -11.94
CA GLU A 64 5.31 6.71 -13.03
C GLU A 64 5.77 5.27 -12.76
N ASN A 65 6.13 4.96 -11.50
CA ASN A 65 6.50 3.60 -11.08
C ASN A 65 5.32 2.64 -11.22
N LEU A 66 4.13 3.05 -10.75
CA LEU A 66 2.90 2.28 -10.89
C LEU A 66 2.58 2.00 -12.36
N GLU A 67 2.69 2.99 -13.26
CA GLU A 67 2.44 2.79 -14.69
C GLU A 67 3.34 1.71 -15.30
N ARG A 68 4.64 1.71 -14.95
CA ARG A 68 5.61 0.71 -15.43
C ARG A 68 5.27 -0.68 -14.92
N VAL A 69 5.00 -0.82 -13.62
CA VAL A 69 4.66 -2.11 -13.00
C VAL A 69 3.34 -2.65 -13.56
N VAL A 70 2.31 -1.82 -13.66
CA VAL A 70 1.03 -2.23 -14.24
C VAL A 70 1.21 -2.63 -15.72
N SER A 71 2.03 -1.90 -16.48
CA SER A 71 2.32 -2.28 -17.87
C SER A 71 3.03 -3.63 -17.97
N ILE A 72 3.92 -3.98 -17.03
CA ILE A 72 4.54 -5.31 -16.98
C ILE A 72 3.49 -6.38 -16.69
N ILE A 73 2.65 -6.18 -15.66
CA ILE A 73 1.64 -7.16 -15.25
C ILE A 73 0.64 -7.42 -16.38
N GLU A 74 0.20 -6.38 -17.09
CA GLU A 74 -0.84 -6.49 -18.13
C GLU A 74 -0.31 -6.98 -19.48
N ASN A 75 0.93 -6.65 -19.87
CA ASN A 75 1.47 -7.04 -21.19
C ASN A 75 2.31 -8.32 -21.17
N CYS A 76 2.88 -8.66 -20.01
CA CYS A 76 3.77 -9.82 -19.87
C CYS A 76 3.09 -10.86 -18.96
N LYS A 77 3.43 -10.84 -17.68
CA LYS A 77 2.86 -11.63 -16.59
C LYS A 77 3.44 -11.11 -15.27
N PHE A 78 2.85 -11.53 -14.14
CA PHE A 78 3.47 -11.31 -12.83
C PHE A 78 4.67 -12.27 -12.68
N PRO A 79 5.90 -11.77 -12.49
CA PRO A 79 7.09 -12.61 -12.40
C PRO A 79 7.18 -13.33 -11.05
N SER A 80 8.00 -14.39 -10.97
CA SER A 80 8.41 -15.01 -9.70
C SER A 80 9.88 -14.73 -9.39
N LEU A 81 10.35 -15.06 -8.18
CA LEU A 81 11.76 -14.92 -7.80
C LEU A 81 12.72 -15.85 -8.56
N ASN A 82 12.20 -16.78 -9.38
CA ASN A 82 13.02 -17.54 -10.34
C ASN A 82 13.38 -16.71 -11.59
N GLU A 83 12.67 -15.60 -11.84
CA GLU A 83 12.82 -14.76 -13.03
C GLU A 83 13.41 -13.39 -12.68
N VAL A 84 13.15 -12.90 -11.46
CA VAL A 84 13.57 -11.58 -10.99
C VAL A 84 14.26 -11.67 -9.62
N SER A 85 15.05 -10.66 -9.29
CA SER A 85 15.68 -10.53 -7.96
C SER A 85 14.68 -10.08 -6.88
N GLN A 86 15.06 -10.18 -5.61
CA GLN A 86 14.24 -9.69 -4.50
C GLN A 86 13.94 -8.19 -4.64
N ASN A 87 14.94 -7.36 -4.96
CA ASN A 87 14.72 -5.91 -5.15
C ASN A 87 13.71 -5.63 -6.28
N GLN A 88 13.73 -6.42 -7.34
CA GLN A 88 12.82 -6.27 -8.48
C GLN A 88 11.39 -6.70 -8.11
N MET A 89 11.24 -7.75 -7.30
CA MET A 89 9.95 -8.13 -6.73
C MET A 89 9.44 -7.06 -5.74
N ASP A 90 10.33 -6.52 -4.91
CA ASP A 90 10.02 -5.42 -4.01
C ASP A 90 9.58 -4.18 -4.79
N ALA A 91 10.16 -3.91 -5.97
CA ALA A 91 9.72 -2.83 -6.86
C ALA A 91 8.24 -2.96 -7.26
N ILE A 92 7.79 -4.19 -7.57
CA ILE A 92 6.40 -4.49 -7.90
C ILE A 92 5.51 -4.26 -6.67
N TRP A 93 5.89 -4.84 -5.54
CA TRP A 93 5.15 -4.71 -4.29
C TRP A 93 5.04 -3.24 -3.83
N LEU A 94 6.17 -2.50 -3.82
CA LEU A 94 6.23 -1.08 -3.46
C LEU A 94 5.35 -0.24 -4.39
N SER A 95 5.42 -0.45 -5.70
CA SER A 95 4.63 0.34 -6.65
C SER A 95 3.13 0.14 -6.47
N LEU A 96 2.70 -1.10 -6.20
CA LEU A 96 1.31 -1.40 -5.87
C LEU A 96 0.94 -0.84 -4.49
N HIS A 97 1.75 -1.08 -3.46
CA HIS A 97 1.50 -0.59 -2.11
C HIS A 97 1.41 0.94 -2.07
N HIS A 98 2.20 1.66 -2.85
CA HIS A 98 2.17 3.13 -2.90
C HIS A 98 1.17 3.68 -3.92
N ALA A 99 0.40 2.83 -4.61
CA ALA A 99 -0.59 3.28 -5.56
C ALA A 99 -1.51 4.35 -4.92
N PRO A 100 -1.61 5.55 -5.52
CA PRO A 100 -2.44 6.63 -5.00
C PRO A 100 -3.93 6.29 -5.13
N ASP A 101 -4.28 5.51 -6.16
CA ASP A 101 -5.61 4.95 -6.35
C ASP A 101 -5.65 3.47 -5.92
N LYS A 102 -6.44 3.19 -4.89
CA LYS A 102 -6.52 1.87 -4.24
C LYS A 102 -7.14 0.81 -5.14
N GLN A 103 -7.84 1.19 -6.21
CA GLN A 103 -8.42 0.22 -7.14
C GLN A 103 -7.35 -0.65 -7.78
N TYR A 104 -6.12 -0.15 -7.98
CA TYR A 104 -5.02 -0.96 -8.52
C TYR A 104 -4.54 -1.99 -7.50
N VAL A 105 -4.45 -1.63 -6.22
CA VAL A 105 -4.13 -2.56 -5.14
C VAL A 105 -5.14 -3.69 -5.10
N LYS A 106 -6.44 -3.35 -5.11
CA LYS A 106 -7.54 -4.32 -5.13
C LYS A 106 -7.50 -5.21 -6.39
N LYS A 107 -7.25 -4.63 -7.57
CA LYS A 107 -7.18 -5.36 -8.85
C LYS A 107 -6.08 -6.43 -8.83
N TYR A 108 -4.91 -6.14 -8.28
CA TYR A 108 -3.75 -7.04 -8.30
C TYR A 108 -3.55 -7.84 -7.01
N PHE A 109 -4.40 -7.65 -6.00
CA PHE A 109 -4.34 -8.37 -4.74
C PHE A 109 -4.27 -9.90 -4.89
N PRO A 110 -5.06 -10.56 -5.77
CA PRO A 110 -4.96 -12.01 -5.96
C PRO A 110 -3.59 -12.48 -6.48
N LEU A 111 -2.90 -11.63 -7.26
CA LEU A 111 -1.54 -11.96 -7.75
C LEU A 111 -0.51 -11.89 -6.62
N LEU A 112 -0.65 -10.90 -5.73
CA LEU A 112 0.19 -10.78 -4.54
C LEU A 112 -0.07 -11.93 -3.55
N GLU A 113 -1.31 -12.39 -3.43
CA GLU A 113 -1.64 -13.57 -2.61
C GLU A 113 -0.95 -14.83 -3.15
N ASN A 114 -0.99 -15.04 -4.46
CA ASN A 114 -0.27 -16.14 -5.11
C ASN A 114 1.24 -16.03 -4.92
N ALA A 115 1.81 -14.83 -5.10
CA ALA A 115 3.23 -14.56 -4.86
C ALA A 115 3.61 -14.88 -3.40
N LYS A 116 2.78 -14.51 -2.42
CA LYS A 116 3.00 -14.86 -1.01
C LYS A 116 3.00 -16.37 -0.79
N ASN A 117 2.02 -17.06 -1.37
CA ASN A 117 1.89 -18.52 -1.23
C ASN A 117 3.06 -19.28 -1.88
N ASN A 118 3.68 -18.70 -2.91
CA ASN A 118 4.89 -19.22 -3.54
C ASN A 118 6.18 -18.84 -2.80
N GLY A 119 6.11 -17.95 -1.81
CA GLY A 119 7.28 -17.41 -1.12
C GLY A 119 8.02 -16.32 -1.90
N ASP A 120 7.41 -15.76 -2.96
CA ASP A 120 7.98 -14.69 -3.77
C ASP A 120 7.89 -13.32 -3.04
N ILE A 121 6.91 -13.15 -2.14
CA ILE A 121 6.83 -12.01 -1.22
C ILE A 121 6.64 -12.50 0.21
N SER A 122 7.12 -11.73 1.19
CA SER A 122 6.94 -12.06 2.60
C SER A 122 5.47 -11.91 3.03
N GLY A 123 5.09 -12.65 4.08
CA GLY A 123 3.76 -12.50 4.64
C GLY A 123 3.51 -11.13 5.30
N ASP A 124 4.54 -10.49 5.85
CA ASP A 124 4.46 -9.10 6.35
C ASP A 124 4.14 -8.10 5.22
N ALA A 125 4.83 -8.25 4.08
CA ALA A 125 4.57 -7.43 2.88
C ALA A 125 3.14 -7.65 2.36
N PHE A 126 2.64 -8.88 2.38
CA PHE A 126 1.25 -9.17 2.01
C PHE A 126 0.25 -8.60 3.02
N ALA A 127 0.50 -8.75 4.33
CA ALA A 127 -0.36 -8.25 5.41
C ALA A 127 -0.56 -6.73 5.33
N THR A 128 0.52 -5.97 5.10
CA THR A 128 0.45 -4.50 4.97
C THR A 128 -0.36 -4.03 3.76
N ILE A 129 -0.37 -4.79 2.66
CA ILE A 129 -1.28 -4.52 1.54
C ILE A 129 -2.72 -4.89 1.89
N GLN A 130 -2.94 -6.00 2.58
CA GLN A 130 -4.26 -6.40 3.05
C GLN A 130 -4.87 -5.33 3.96
N ASP A 131 -4.10 -4.83 4.94
CA ASP A 131 -4.50 -3.73 5.82
C ASP A 131 -4.82 -2.46 5.01
N ARG A 132 -4.05 -2.16 3.95
CA ARG A 132 -4.32 -1.04 3.05
C ARG A 132 -5.67 -1.15 2.33
N ILE A 133 -6.09 -2.36 1.97
CA ILE A 133 -7.40 -2.61 1.34
C ILE A 133 -8.52 -2.45 2.37
N LEU A 134 -8.34 -3.03 3.56
CA LEU A 134 -9.32 -2.93 4.65
C LEU A 134 -9.56 -1.47 5.06
N MET A 135 -8.50 -0.66 5.18
CA MET A 135 -8.61 0.79 5.45
C MET A 135 -9.39 1.54 4.36
N ASP A 136 -9.25 1.14 3.10
CA ASP A 136 -10.02 1.74 2.00
C ASP A 136 -11.52 1.37 2.07
N ASP A 137 -11.84 0.22 2.67
CA ASP A 137 -13.21 -0.24 2.93
C ASP A 137 -13.78 0.30 4.26
N GLY A 138 -13.02 1.14 4.97
CA GLY A 138 -13.44 1.78 6.23
C GLY A 138 -13.12 0.98 7.49
N GLU A 139 -12.39 -0.13 7.37
CA GLU A 139 -11.94 -0.94 8.50
C GLU A 139 -10.63 -0.38 9.08
N PRO A 140 -10.50 -0.24 10.42
CA PRO A 140 -9.29 0.31 11.01
C PRO A 140 -8.08 -0.63 10.83
N PRO A 141 -6.84 -0.09 10.77
CA PRO A 141 -5.64 -0.91 10.80
C PRO A 141 -5.47 -1.58 12.17
N GLN A 142 -4.56 -2.56 12.30
CA GLN A 142 -4.26 -3.17 13.60
C GLN A 142 -3.72 -2.13 14.60
N ILE A 143 -2.85 -1.22 14.13
CA ILE A 143 -2.28 -0.14 14.93
C ILE A 143 -2.47 1.19 14.21
N GLU A 144 -3.02 2.17 14.92
CA GLU A 144 -3.05 3.58 14.51
C GLU A 144 -2.66 4.44 15.71
N ASP A 145 -1.81 5.45 15.50
CA ASP A 145 -1.34 6.37 16.55
C ASP A 145 -0.81 5.67 17.82
N GLY A 146 -0.15 4.52 17.63
CA GLY A 146 0.41 3.72 18.72
C GLY A 146 -0.64 3.05 19.61
N LYS A 147 -1.87 2.88 19.12
CA LYS A 147 -2.96 2.18 19.81
C LYS A 147 -3.45 1.00 18.98
N LEU A 148 -3.77 -0.09 19.68
CA LEU A 148 -4.42 -1.26 19.11
C LEU A 148 -5.89 -0.95 18.89
N TYR A 149 -6.38 -1.19 17.68
CA TYR A 149 -7.79 -1.09 17.34
C TYR A 149 -8.51 -2.43 17.52
N ASP A 150 -9.84 -2.38 17.49
CA ASP A 150 -10.67 -3.57 17.56
C ASP A 150 -10.31 -4.53 16.43
N LEU A 151 -9.83 -5.71 16.81
CA LEU A 151 -9.45 -6.75 15.86
C LEU A 151 -10.68 -7.59 15.52
N TYR A 152 -10.84 -7.94 14.25
CA TYR A 152 -11.79 -8.98 13.86
C TYR A 152 -11.43 -10.31 14.52
N GLU A 153 -12.36 -10.91 15.27
CA GLU A 153 -12.15 -12.15 16.03
C GLU A 153 -10.78 -12.21 16.74
N PRO A 154 -10.56 -11.39 17.78
CA PRO A 154 -9.26 -11.21 18.42
C PRO A 154 -8.72 -12.49 19.06
N GLU A 155 -9.58 -13.42 19.48
CA GLU A 155 -9.16 -14.71 20.04
C GLU A 155 -8.50 -15.66 19.02
N PHE A 156 -8.58 -15.35 17.71
CA PHE A 156 -8.02 -16.18 16.65
C PHE A 156 -6.93 -15.44 15.85
N VAL A 157 -6.49 -14.26 16.30
CA VAL A 157 -5.54 -13.43 15.57
C VAL A 157 -4.19 -14.10 15.37
N ASN A 158 -3.69 -14.85 16.37
CA ASN A 158 -2.42 -15.55 16.23
C ASN A 158 -2.47 -16.70 15.22
N GLN A 159 -3.64 -17.30 15.02
CA GLN A 159 -3.79 -18.28 13.93
C GLN A 159 -3.68 -17.59 12.58
N ARG A 160 -4.35 -16.45 12.38
CA ARG A 160 -4.23 -15.66 11.14
C ARG A 160 -2.79 -15.21 10.90
N ARG A 161 -2.13 -14.64 11.91
CA ARG A 161 -0.72 -14.22 11.85
C ARG A 161 0.21 -15.39 11.50
N LYS A 162 -0.02 -16.57 12.07
CA LYS A 162 0.72 -17.79 11.73
C LYS A 162 0.54 -18.21 10.27
N THR A 163 -0.66 -18.08 9.68
CA THR A 163 -0.86 -18.36 8.23
C THR A 163 -0.10 -17.40 7.31
N LEU A 164 0.32 -16.27 7.85
CA LEU A 164 1.14 -15.27 7.18
C LEU A 164 2.63 -15.40 7.58
N GLY A 165 3.02 -16.42 8.35
CA GLY A 165 4.41 -16.58 8.80
C GLY A 165 4.87 -15.49 9.78
N MET A 166 3.94 -14.73 10.36
CA MET A 166 4.22 -13.64 11.30
C MET A 166 4.33 -14.17 12.73
N GLU A 167 5.07 -13.44 13.56
CA GLU A 167 5.10 -13.68 15.01
C GLU A 167 3.71 -13.46 15.66
N PRO A 168 3.45 -14.03 16.85
CA PRO A 168 2.24 -13.74 17.62
C PRO A 168 2.02 -12.24 17.84
N ILE A 169 0.77 -11.81 17.95
CA ILE A 169 0.41 -10.40 18.10
C ILE A 169 1.02 -9.79 19.36
N GLU A 170 1.17 -10.59 20.42
CA GLU A 170 1.78 -10.17 21.69
C GLU A 170 3.23 -9.73 21.50
N GLU A 171 3.98 -10.40 20.62
CA GLU A 171 5.36 -10.01 20.31
C GLU A 171 5.39 -8.68 19.54
N TYR A 172 4.52 -8.54 18.54
CA TYR A 172 4.38 -7.32 17.76
C TYR A 172 3.93 -6.11 18.60
N LEU A 173 3.07 -6.31 19.59
CA LEU A 173 2.54 -5.24 20.42
C LEU A 173 3.53 -4.74 21.50
N LYS A 174 4.59 -5.50 21.79
CA LYS A 174 5.68 -5.03 22.67
C LYS A 174 6.36 -3.77 22.13
N PHE A 175 6.50 -3.64 20.81
CA PHE A 175 7.08 -2.44 20.18
C PHE A 175 6.30 -1.17 20.51
N TYR A 176 5.01 -1.30 20.77
CA TYR A 176 4.10 -0.19 21.09
C TYR A 176 3.81 -0.06 22.59
N ASN A 177 4.44 -0.87 23.45
CA ASN A 177 4.13 -0.99 24.88
C ASN A 177 2.65 -1.29 25.15
N ILE A 178 2.03 -2.13 24.30
CA ILE A 178 0.63 -2.55 24.45
C ILE A 178 0.59 -3.98 25.00
N GLU A 179 -0.18 -4.19 26.06
CA GLU A 179 -0.49 -5.53 26.56
C GLU A 179 -1.74 -6.08 25.85
N PHE A 180 -1.63 -7.29 25.31
CA PHE A 180 -2.75 -7.98 24.69
C PHE A 180 -3.32 -9.05 25.63
N SER A 181 -4.51 -8.78 26.19
CA SER A 181 -5.10 -9.57 27.28
C SER A 181 -6.15 -10.59 26.82
N ILE A 182 -6.42 -10.69 25.52
CA ILE A 182 -7.47 -11.57 24.97
C ILE A 182 -6.93 -13.00 24.81
N PRO A 183 -7.47 -13.99 25.54
CA PRO A 183 -7.00 -15.37 25.45
C PRO A 183 -7.15 -15.96 24.04
N GLN A 184 -6.08 -16.55 23.52
CA GLN A 184 -6.07 -17.17 22.19
C GLN A 184 -6.74 -18.55 22.21
N LYS A 185 -7.57 -18.81 21.20
CA LYS A 185 -8.26 -20.07 20.95
C LYS A 185 -7.74 -20.72 19.66
N THR A 186 -8.10 -21.98 19.43
CA THR A 186 -7.80 -22.76 18.22
C THR A 186 -9.09 -23.08 17.47
N LYS A 187 -9.11 -23.00 16.13
CA LYS A 187 -10.20 -23.46 15.27
C LYS A 187 -9.83 -24.76 14.55
#